data_AF-A0A512M2U5-F1
#
_entry.id   AF-A0A512M2U5-F1
#
_cell.length_a   1.000
_cell.length_b   1.000
_cell.length_c   1.000
_cell.angle_alpha   90.00
_cell.angle_beta   90.00
_cell.angle_gamma   90.00
#
_symmetry.space_group_name_H-M   'P 1'
#
loop_
_entity.id
_entity.type
_entity.pdbx_description
1 polymer ?
#
loop_
_entity_poly.entity_id
_entity_poly.type
_entity_poly.pdbx_seq_one_letter_code
_entity_poly.pdbx_strand_id
1 'polypeptide(L)'
;MAVCGTALGQAVPETVFFDVPANLAVTPNPTPSTQLSAVAGYPVETDRLTLVALLYHPNALIHGPGPYPTVIILHGSGGMWQSDTIASGAKTALRRWGERLAERGFLCLMPDSFNPRGIPGNYSSRRPHHDSTIDDSVCSPNYERPKDVVAALTFLQTRTDVDFENIGLLGFSHGSQTGLNAVLDPSVNLGNYTVDYTNAEGASVKLAVPAPVRIPAALPFPRVGIFYYPGCGHFSYHGSPSSTAAGRYMPDRRMQVVMYHGTNDSLLGVSDPNASPKTGSLSPIKFTLASGAQAATLNLPNPFVQHHLFDLVNHSFDETTIEAQANWNTGLESADEKANRLARDETLKWLEFRLRRHGLTPAPDPNIPGGLLVSWTGRDQLRYRHQTSVDLVNWTQQGADIIGSGAALQQTVVLPPEKRSFHRLIFDPVPAPVNDVLYQSFFLEYADFSY
;
A
#
# COMPACT_ATOMS: atom_id res chain seq x y z
N MET A 1 18.64 -11.68 -31.41
CA MET A 1 18.05 -10.48 -32.05
C MET A 1 17.50 -9.60 -30.95
N ALA A 2 18.11 -8.43 -30.75
CA ALA A 2 17.57 -7.41 -29.86
C ALA A 2 16.29 -6.86 -30.49
N VAL A 3 15.16 -7.03 -29.83
CA VAL A 3 13.92 -6.35 -30.24
C VAL A 3 14.12 -4.89 -29.85
N CYS A 4 14.24 -4.06 -30.89
CA CYS A 4 14.23 -2.61 -30.81
C CYS A 4 12.97 -2.18 -30.04
N GLY A 5 13.14 -1.58 -28.86
CA GLY A 5 12.04 -1.11 -28.03
C GLY A 5 11.35 0.04 -28.74
N THR A 6 10.16 -0.22 -29.27
CA THR A 6 9.20 0.85 -29.52
C THR A 6 8.97 1.56 -28.19
N ALA A 7 9.18 2.88 -28.15
CA ALA A 7 8.81 3.70 -27.01
C ALA A 7 7.30 3.56 -26.81
N LEU A 8 6.91 2.69 -25.89
CA LEU A 8 5.52 2.55 -25.47
C LEU A 8 5.14 3.89 -24.83
N GLY A 9 4.05 4.50 -25.29
CA GLY A 9 3.54 5.74 -24.71
C GLY A 9 3.26 5.54 -23.21
N GLN A 10 3.52 6.58 -22.41
CA GLN A 10 3.19 6.58 -20.98
C GLN A 10 1.70 6.26 -20.78
N ALA A 11 1.38 5.48 -19.74
CA ALA A 11 0.00 5.13 -19.42
C ALA A 11 -0.80 6.40 -19.11
N VAL A 12 -1.78 6.71 -19.96
CA VAL A 12 -2.71 7.82 -19.77
C VAL A 12 -3.88 7.33 -18.92
N PRO A 13 -4.19 7.96 -17.78
CA PRO A 13 -5.29 7.53 -16.94
C PRO A 13 -6.65 7.92 -17.53
N GLU A 14 -7.64 7.07 -17.27
CA GLU A 14 -9.06 7.38 -17.43
C GLU A 14 -9.57 8.11 -16.17
N THR A 15 -10.37 9.17 -16.34
CA THR A 15 -11.09 9.79 -15.21
C THR A 15 -12.38 9.01 -14.97
N VAL A 16 -12.55 8.49 -13.76
CA VAL A 16 -13.75 7.74 -13.36
C VAL A 16 -14.43 8.38 -12.16
N PHE A 17 -15.73 8.14 -12.02
CA PHE A 17 -16.54 8.63 -10.91
C PHE A 17 -17.26 7.48 -10.23
N PHE A 18 -17.32 7.52 -8.90
CA PHE A 18 -18.04 6.53 -8.13
C PHE A 18 -18.38 7.04 -6.74
N ASP A 19 -19.33 6.38 -6.11
CA ASP A 19 -19.97 6.90 -4.92
C ASP A 19 -19.46 6.30 -3.63
N VAL A 20 -19.40 7.15 -2.60
CA VAL A 20 -19.40 6.67 -1.22
C VAL A 20 -20.78 6.08 -0.92
N PRO A 21 -20.87 4.83 -0.43
CA PRO A 21 -22.15 4.20 -0.10
C PRO A 21 -23.00 5.09 0.82
N ALA A 22 -24.29 5.23 0.52
CA ALA A 22 -25.18 6.18 1.20
C ALA A 22 -25.26 5.97 2.72
N ASN A 23 -25.08 4.72 3.20
CA ASN A 23 -25.03 4.39 4.62
C ASN A 23 -23.71 4.79 5.32
N LEU A 24 -22.70 5.21 4.56
CA LEU A 24 -21.41 5.69 5.06
C LEU A 24 -21.22 7.20 4.85
N ALA A 25 -21.88 7.76 3.83
CA ALA A 25 -21.83 9.18 3.52
C ALA A 25 -22.36 10.06 4.67
N VAL A 26 -21.80 11.26 4.80
CA VAL A 26 -22.26 12.25 5.78
C VAL A 26 -23.57 12.91 5.31
N THR A 27 -24.44 13.30 6.23
CA THR A 27 -25.71 13.95 5.89
C THR A 27 -25.81 15.32 6.55
N PRO A 28 -25.91 16.43 5.79
CA PRO A 28 -25.86 16.51 4.32
C PRO A 28 -24.45 16.23 3.77
N ASN A 29 -24.36 15.82 2.50
CA ASN A 29 -23.07 15.69 1.82
C ASN A 29 -22.42 17.08 1.65
N PRO A 30 -21.08 17.18 1.73
CA PRO A 30 -20.41 18.44 1.47
C PRO A 30 -20.51 18.79 -0.01
N THR A 31 -20.55 20.09 -0.32
CA THR A 31 -20.57 20.57 -1.70
C THR A 31 -19.20 20.31 -2.36
N PRO A 32 -19.14 19.74 -3.58
CA PRO A 32 -17.89 19.58 -4.31
C PRO A 32 -17.27 20.92 -4.68
N SER A 33 -15.96 20.93 -4.97
CA SER A 33 -15.28 22.15 -5.41
C SER A 33 -15.81 22.62 -6.76
N THR A 34 -15.68 23.91 -7.05
CA THR A 34 -16.09 24.48 -8.35
C THR A 34 -15.36 23.82 -9.51
N GLN A 35 -14.07 23.47 -9.33
CA GLN A 35 -13.30 22.79 -10.38
C GLN A 35 -13.81 21.38 -10.65
N LEU A 36 -14.19 20.62 -9.62
CA LEU A 36 -14.75 19.27 -9.80
C LEU A 36 -16.11 19.32 -10.46
N SER A 37 -16.95 20.26 -10.04
CA SER A 37 -18.27 20.50 -10.64
C SER A 37 -18.19 20.85 -12.13
N ALA A 38 -17.04 21.35 -12.60
CA ALA A 38 -16.78 21.67 -14.00
C ALA A 38 -16.16 20.51 -14.80
N VAL A 39 -15.80 19.39 -14.16
CA VAL A 39 -15.25 18.21 -14.85
C VAL A 39 -16.37 17.55 -15.65
N ALA A 40 -16.11 17.30 -16.93
CA ALA A 40 -17.07 16.64 -17.81
C ALA A 40 -17.47 15.26 -17.27
N GLY A 41 -18.78 15.01 -17.18
CA GLY A 41 -19.33 13.74 -16.70
C GLY A 41 -19.46 13.62 -15.17
N TYR A 42 -19.01 14.61 -14.39
CA TYR A 42 -19.25 14.61 -12.95
C TYR A 42 -20.76 14.78 -12.65
N PRO A 43 -21.37 13.90 -11.85
CA PRO A 43 -22.81 13.96 -11.58
C PRO A 43 -23.14 15.18 -10.70
N VAL A 44 -24.25 15.85 -11.01
CA VAL A 44 -24.69 17.09 -10.32
C VAL A 44 -25.72 16.76 -9.20
N GLU A 45 -25.68 15.54 -8.67
CA GLU A 45 -26.63 15.05 -7.67
C GLU A 45 -26.18 15.48 -6.26
N THR A 46 -26.97 16.33 -5.60
CA THR A 46 -26.61 16.92 -4.29
C THR A 46 -26.78 15.96 -3.12
N ASP A 47 -27.47 14.84 -3.32
CA ASP A 47 -27.73 13.80 -2.30
C ASP A 47 -26.67 12.70 -2.29
N ARG A 48 -25.62 12.82 -3.11
CA ARG A 48 -24.57 11.80 -3.24
C ARG A 48 -23.19 12.41 -3.09
N LEU A 49 -22.33 11.73 -2.32
CA LEU A 49 -20.90 12.03 -2.27
C LEU A 49 -20.19 11.17 -3.32
N THR A 50 -19.95 11.75 -4.49
CA THR A 50 -19.24 11.05 -5.57
C THR A 50 -17.79 11.49 -5.68
N LEU A 51 -16.90 10.50 -5.63
CA LEU A 51 -15.47 10.66 -5.77
C LEU A 51 -15.09 10.72 -7.25
N VAL A 52 -14.09 11.54 -7.56
CA VAL A 52 -13.35 11.46 -8.82
C VAL A 52 -12.07 10.67 -8.58
N ALA A 53 -11.68 9.85 -9.55
CA ALA A 53 -10.43 9.11 -9.50
C ALA A 53 -9.73 9.07 -10.86
N LEU A 54 -8.42 8.87 -10.82
CA LEU A 54 -7.63 8.47 -11.99
C LEU A 54 -7.48 6.94 -11.99
N LEU A 55 -7.81 6.32 -13.13
CA LEU A 55 -7.68 4.88 -13.37
C LEU A 55 -6.62 4.62 -14.43
N TYR A 56 -5.49 4.07 -14.02
CA TYR A 56 -4.42 3.67 -14.94
C TYR A 56 -4.60 2.20 -15.35
N HIS A 57 -4.64 1.98 -16.66
CA HIS A 57 -4.83 0.66 -17.25
C HIS A 57 -3.51 0.04 -17.72
N PRO A 58 -3.26 -1.25 -17.41
CA PRO A 58 -2.26 -2.02 -18.12
C PRO A 58 -2.48 -2.01 -19.63
N ASN A 59 -1.38 -2.00 -20.39
CA ASN A 59 -1.48 -2.20 -21.82
C ASN A 59 -1.88 -3.66 -22.11
N ALA A 60 -3.11 -3.87 -22.60
CA ALA A 60 -3.66 -5.19 -22.87
C ALA A 60 -2.90 -5.98 -23.94
N LEU A 61 -2.17 -5.32 -24.85
CA LEU A 61 -1.31 -6.00 -25.83
C LEU A 61 -0.07 -6.63 -25.19
N ILE A 62 0.34 -6.13 -24.02
CA ILE A 62 1.52 -6.60 -23.28
C ILE A 62 1.10 -7.59 -22.19
N HIS A 63 0.05 -7.25 -21.45
CA HIS A 63 -0.35 -7.99 -20.24
C HIS A 63 -1.57 -8.89 -20.45
N GLY A 64 -2.12 -8.94 -21.66
CA GLY A 64 -3.39 -9.63 -21.95
C GLY A 64 -4.59 -8.81 -21.51
N PRO A 65 -5.84 -9.29 -21.72
CA PRO A 65 -7.06 -8.53 -21.50
C PRO A 65 -7.48 -8.38 -20.01
N GLY A 66 -6.69 -8.88 -19.07
CA GLY A 66 -7.08 -9.01 -17.66
C GLY A 66 -7.83 -10.32 -17.34
N PRO A 67 -8.44 -10.45 -16.15
CA PRO A 67 -8.51 -9.44 -15.08
C PRO A 67 -7.14 -9.14 -14.47
N TYR A 68 -6.94 -7.90 -14.01
CA TYR A 68 -5.67 -7.41 -13.50
C TYR A 68 -5.64 -7.34 -11.96
N PRO A 69 -4.52 -7.72 -11.32
CA PRO A 69 -4.29 -7.34 -9.93
C PRO A 69 -4.35 -5.81 -9.83
N THR A 70 -4.95 -5.30 -8.75
CA THR A 70 -5.30 -3.88 -8.64
C THR A 70 -4.67 -3.24 -7.41
N VAL A 71 -4.20 -2.00 -7.53
CA VAL A 71 -3.68 -1.20 -6.43
C VAL A 71 -4.49 0.08 -6.28
N ILE A 72 -5.00 0.32 -5.08
CA ILE A 72 -5.63 1.61 -4.73
C ILE A 72 -4.55 2.51 -4.14
N ILE A 73 -4.34 3.68 -4.73
CA ILE A 73 -3.33 4.65 -4.30
C ILE A 73 -4.01 5.80 -3.53
N LEU A 74 -3.61 6.01 -2.28
CA LEU A 74 -4.20 6.98 -1.37
C LEU A 74 -3.27 8.18 -1.17
N HIS A 75 -3.67 9.35 -1.66
CA HIS A 75 -2.87 10.58 -1.59
C HIS A 75 -2.72 11.12 -0.16
N GLY A 76 -1.60 11.81 0.10
CA GLY A 76 -1.31 12.51 1.34
C GLY A 76 -2.14 13.78 1.55
N SER A 77 -1.83 14.53 2.61
CA SER A 77 -2.58 15.76 2.99
C SER A 77 -2.38 16.91 2.00
N GLY A 78 -1.38 16.82 1.12
CA GLY A 78 -1.18 17.76 0.01
C GLY A 78 -2.14 17.57 -1.17
N GLY A 79 -3.04 16.57 -1.16
CA GLY A 79 -3.98 16.32 -2.25
C GLY A 79 -3.39 15.54 -3.42
N MET A 80 -4.27 15.12 -4.34
CA MET A 80 -3.90 14.30 -5.50
C MET A 80 -3.33 15.12 -6.66
N TRP A 81 -3.80 16.36 -6.83
CA TRP A 81 -3.62 17.11 -8.06
C TRP A 81 -2.40 18.04 -8.03
N GLN A 82 -1.73 18.17 -9.17
CA GLN A 82 -0.60 19.08 -9.33
C GLN A 82 -1.08 20.52 -9.14
N SER A 83 -0.39 21.25 -8.26
CA SER A 83 -0.75 22.65 -7.92
C SER A 83 -2.23 22.82 -7.55
N ASP A 84 -2.81 21.81 -6.87
CA ASP A 84 -4.20 21.83 -6.40
C ASP A 84 -5.25 22.01 -7.53
N THR A 85 -4.88 21.69 -8.77
CA THR A 85 -5.68 21.91 -9.99
C THR A 85 -5.94 20.60 -10.72
N ILE A 86 -7.22 20.19 -10.84
CA ILE A 86 -7.61 18.92 -11.49
C ILE A 86 -7.07 18.83 -12.93
N ALA A 87 -7.20 19.91 -13.71
CA ALA A 87 -6.77 19.95 -15.10
C ALA A 87 -5.25 19.81 -15.28
N SER A 88 -4.46 19.99 -14.23
CA SER A 88 -2.99 19.81 -14.26
C SER A 88 -2.57 18.35 -14.05
N GLY A 89 -3.52 17.44 -13.83
CA GLY A 89 -3.25 16.01 -13.61
C GLY A 89 -2.70 15.71 -12.22
N ALA A 90 -2.43 14.44 -11.95
CA ALA A 90 -1.91 14.01 -10.65
C ALA A 90 -0.52 14.60 -10.37
N LYS A 91 -0.20 14.83 -9.09
CA LYS A 91 1.15 15.20 -8.64
C LYS A 91 2.18 14.21 -9.18
N THR A 92 3.37 14.72 -9.52
CA THR A 92 4.41 13.93 -10.20
C THR A 92 4.73 12.60 -9.51
N ALA A 93 4.87 12.57 -8.18
CA ALA A 93 5.14 11.33 -7.44
C ALA A 93 4.01 10.29 -7.59
N LEU A 94 2.75 10.73 -7.44
CA LEU A 94 1.57 9.89 -7.60
C LEU A 94 1.41 9.39 -9.04
N ARG A 95 1.57 10.28 -10.03
CA ARG A 95 1.53 9.93 -11.46
C ARG A 95 2.56 8.86 -11.80
N ARG A 96 3.80 9.01 -11.33
CA ARG A 96 4.88 8.03 -11.53
C ARG A 96 4.53 6.66 -10.95
N TRP A 97 3.77 6.59 -9.86
CA TRP A 97 3.27 5.32 -9.33
C TRP A 97 2.19 4.70 -10.23
N GLY A 98 1.21 5.48 -10.68
CA GLY A 98 0.18 5.01 -11.62
C GLY A 98 0.77 4.45 -12.91
N GLU A 99 1.69 5.19 -13.54
CA GLU A 99 2.41 4.77 -14.75
C GLU A 99 3.20 3.49 -14.52
N ARG A 100 4.03 3.46 -13.46
CA ARG A 100 4.92 2.33 -13.15
C ARG A 100 4.17 1.03 -12.88
N LEU A 101 3.04 1.12 -12.18
CA LEU A 101 2.23 -0.04 -11.84
C LEU A 101 1.45 -0.54 -13.06
N ALA A 102 0.90 0.35 -13.89
CA ALA A 102 0.28 0.00 -15.16
C ALA A 102 1.25 -0.67 -16.14
N GLU A 103 2.48 -0.13 -16.26
CA GLU A 103 3.57 -0.74 -17.03
C GLU A 103 3.89 -2.17 -16.58
N ARG A 104 3.71 -2.46 -15.29
CA ARG A 104 3.92 -3.78 -14.69
C ARG A 104 2.67 -4.68 -14.72
N GLY A 105 1.58 -4.25 -15.31
CA GLY A 105 0.37 -5.07 -15.42
C GLY A 105 -0.49 -5.06 -14.17
N PHE A 106 -0.50 -3.93 -13.44
CA PHE A 106 -1.46 -3.65 -12.37
C PHE A 106 -2.44 -2.58 -12.80
N LEU A 107 -3.73 -2.78 -12.55
CA LEU A 107 -4.71 -1.70 -12.61
C LEU A 107 -4.50 -0.78 -11.41
N CYS A 108 -4.55 0.54 -11.59
CA CYS A 108 -4.35 1.48 -10.48
C CYS A 108 -5.49 2.46 -10.37
N LEU A 109 -6.15 2.48 -9.22
CA LEU A 109 -7.20 3.43 -8.91
C LEU A 109 -6.71 4.46 -7.90
N MET A 110 -6.78 5.73 -8.24
CA MET A 110 -6.33 6.82 -7.38
C MET A 110 -7.50 7.77 -7.09
N PRO A 111 -8.27 7.56 -6.00
CA PRO A 111 -9.36 8.44 -5.62
C PRO A 111 -8.88 9.77 -5.05
N ASP A 112 -9.56 10.84 -5.42
CA ASP A 112 -9.47 12.15 -4.77
C ASP A 112 -10.48 12.23 -3.61
N SER A 113 -9.96 12.31 -2.38
CA SER A 113 -10.79 12.47 -1.19
C SER A 113 -11.21 13.94 -0.95
N PHE A 114 -10.60 14.91 -1.63
CA PHE A 114 -10.67 16.33 -1.26
C PHE A 114 -11.67 17.12 -2.09
N ASN A 115 -11.55 17.12 -3.43
CA ASN A 115 -12.47 17.93 -4.25
C ASN A 115 -13.95 17.55 -4.11
N PRO A 116 -14.34 16.27 -3.96
CA PRO A 116 -15.72 15.89 -3.66
C PRO A 116 -16.29 16.55 -2.40
N ARG A 117 -15.41 16.98 -1.50
CA ARG A 117 -15.75 17.61 -0.23
C ARG A 117 -15.50 19.12 -0.22
N GLY A 118 -15.33 19.74 -1.39
CA GLY A 118 -15.15 21.19 -1.51
C GLY A 118 -13.74 21.68 -1.20
N ILE A 119 -12.75 20.79 -1.17
CA ILE A 119 -11.37 21.10 -0.77
C ILE A 119 -10.49 21.06 -2.03
N PRO A 120 -10.23 22.20 -2.69
CA PRO A 120 -9.33 22.22 -3.84
C PRO A 120 -7.86 22.04 -3.44
N GLY A 121 -7.48 22.47 -2.23
CA GLY A 121 -6.09 22.50 -1.75
C GLY A 121 -5.97 22.94 -0.28
N ASN A 122 -4.75 23.25 0.16
CA ASN A 122 -4.43 23.77 1.51
C ASN A 122 -4.90 22.88 2.68
N TYR A 123 -4.83 21.56 2.51
CA TYR A 123 -5.23 20.61 3.56
C TYR A 123 -4.05 20.15 4.44
N SER A 124 -2.80 20.36 4.01
CA SER A 124 -1.59 19.83 4.66
C SER A 124 -1.44 20.19 6.13
N SER A 125 -1.98 21.33 6.57
CA SER A 125 -1.85 21.83 7.94
C SER A 125 -3.08 21.56 8.81
N ARG A 126 -4.10 20.87 8.29
CA ARG A 126 -5.34 20.63 9.03
C ARG A 126 -5.19 19.51 10.04
N ARG A 127 -5.89 19.65 11.17
CA ARG A 127 -5.89 18.76 12.34
C ARG A 127 -7.19 18.95 13.13
N PRO A 128 -7.59 18.02 14.01
CA PRO A 128 -8.82 18.18 14.80
C PRO A 128 -8.86 19.51 15.57
N HIS A 129 -9.79 20.40 15.21
CA HIS A 129 -9.87 21.76 15.76
C HIS A 129 -11.29 22.34 15.72
N HIS A 130 -11.60 23.31 16.57
CA HIS A 130 -12.88 24.03 16.53
C HIS A 130 -13.03 25.01 15.37
N ASP A 131 -11.93 25.33 14.70
CA ASP A 131 -11.90 26.30 13.62
C ASP A 131 -11.94 25.52 12.31
N SER A 132 -13.06 25.63 11.59
CA SER A 132 -13.32 24.89 10.35
C SER A 132 -12.31 25.19 9.24
N THR A 133 -11.53 26.26 9.35
CA THR A 133 -10.46 26.58 8.39
C THR A 133 -9.23 25.68 8.55
N ILE A 134 -8.99 25.18 9.76
CA ILE A 134 -7.86 24.31 10.10
C ILE A 134 -8.30 22.93 10.63
N ASP A 135 -9.59 22.70 10.78
CA ASP A 135 -10.16 21.41 11.20
C ASP A 135 -10.11 20.36 10.08
N ASP A 136 -9.77 19.13 10.44
CA ASP A 136 -9.69 17.99 9.54
C ASP A 136 -11.00 17.18 9.45
N SER A 137 -12.02 17.48 10.27
CA SER A 137 -13.21 16.63 10.41
C SER A 137 -13.91 16.27 9.09
N VAL A 138 -13.99 17.21 8.14
CA VAL A 138 -14.63 17.00 6.84
C VAL A 138 -13.95 15.91 6.01
N CYS A 139 -12.65 15.69 6.17
CA CYS A 139 -11.87 14.72 5.41
C CYS A 139 -10.82 14.02 6.28
N SER A 140 -11.18 13.73 7.53
CA SER A 140 -10.26 13.16 8.51
C SER A 140 -9.74 11.80 8.02
N PRO A 141 -8.42 11.50 8.17
CA PRO A 141 -7.87 10.21 7.77
C PRO A 141 -8.33 9.08 8.69
N ASN A 142 -8.91 9.42 9.84
CA ASN A 142 -9.25 8.49 10.88
C ASN A 142 -10.62 7.85 10.69
N TYR A 143 -11.62 8.64 10.29
CA TYR A 143 -13.01 8.19 10.22
C TYR A 143 -13.77 8.61 8.96
N GLU A 144 -13.34 9.64 8.22
CA GLU A 144 -14.00 10.03 6.97
C GLU A 144 -13.38 9.39 5.72
N ARG A 145 -12.10 9.63 5.46
CA ARG A 145 -11.42 9.06 4.27
C ARG A 145 -11.41 7.54 4.21
N PRO A 146 -11.40 6.77 5.32
CA PRO A 146 -11.52 5.31 5.24
C PRO A 146 -12.78 4.83 4.51
N LYS A 147 -13.85 5.63 4.49
CA LYS A 147 -15.08 5.34 3.72
C LYS A 147 -14.83 5.39 2.22
N ASP A 148 -13.88 6.19 1.75
CA ASP A 148 -13.48 6.28 0.35
C ASP A 148 -12.79 4.99 -0.12
N VAL A 149 -12.13 4.25 0.79
CA VAL A 149 -11.57 2.91 0.48
C VAL A 149 -12.71 1.92 0.24
N VAL A 150 -13.77 1.98 1.05
CA VAL A 150 -14.96 1.14 0.83
C VAL A 150 -15.66 1.50 -0.48
N ALA A 151 -15.76 2.79 -0.80
CA ALA A 151 -16.27 3.29 -2.08
C ALA A 151 -15.45 2.75 -3.27
N ALA A 152 -14.12 2.83 -3.18
CA ALA A 152 -13.21 2.31 -4.20
C ALA A 152 -13.37 0.80 -4.39
N LEU A 153 -13.46 0.02 -3.32
CA LEU A 153 -13.68 -1.42 -3.40
C LEU A 153 -15.06 -1.78 -3.99
N THR A 154 -16.09 -0.99 -3.67
CA THR A 154 -17.44 -1.14 -4.25
C THR A 154 -17.41 -0.87 -5.74
N PHE A 155 -16.74 0.21 -6.17
CA PHE A 155 -16.55 0.52 -7.59
C PHE A 155 -15.80 -0.59 -8.31
N LEU A 156 -14.65 -1.02 -7.77
CA LEU A 156 -13.83 -2.08 -8.35
C LEU A 156 -14.61 -3.39 -8.51
N GLN A 157 -15.46 -3.77 -7.54
CA GLN A 157 -16.30 -4.97 -7.63
C GLN A 157 -17.25 -4.97 -8.84
N THR A 158 -17.61 -3.81 -9.39
CA THR A 158 -18.48 -3.74 -10.57
C THR A 158 -17.74 -3.95 -11.89
N ARG A 159 -16.40 -4.03 -11.86
CA ARG A 159 -15.57 -4.07 -13.06
C ARG A 159 -15.15 -5.49 -13.46
N THR A 160 -15.19 -5.79 -14.75
CA THR A 160 -14.79 -7.10 -15.30
C THR A 160 -13.29 -7.26 -15.50
N ASP A 161 -12.55 -6.15 -15.53
CA ASP A 161 -11.10 -6.12 -15.72
C ASP A 161 -10.30 -6.17 -14.40
N VAL A 162 -10.98 -6.33 -13.26
CA VAL A 162 -10.37 -6.40 -11.92
C VAL A 162 -10.27 -7.84 -11.43
N ASP A 163 -9.10 -8.21 -10.91
CA ASP A 163 -8.92 -9.45 -10.13
C ASP A 163 -9.29 -9.18 -8.66
N PHE A 164 -10.52 -9.51 -8.29
CA PHE A 164 -11.08 -9.26 -6.96
C PHE A 164 -10.30 -9.95 -5.82
N GLU A 165 -9.57 -11.02 -6.14
CA GLU A 165 -8.75 -11.76 -5.17
C GLU A 165 -7.37 -11.12 -4.98
N ASN A 166 -6.99 -10.11 -5.77
CA ASN A 166 -5.64 -9.55 -5.76
C ASN A 166 -5.69 -8.02 -5.79
N ILE A 167 -6.20 -7.45 -4.71
CA ILE A 167 -6.21 -6.00 -4.45
C ILE A 167 -5.17 -5.63 -3.39
N GLY A 168 -4.44 -4.53 -3.59
CA GLY A 168 -3.55 -3.93 -2.59
C GLY A 168 -3.86 -2.46 -2.32
N LEU A 169 -3.37 -1.95 -1.19
CA LEU A 169 -3.39 -0.53 -0.84
C LEU A 169 -1.97 0.04 -0.85
N LEU A 170 -1.79 1.22 -1.43
CA LEU A 170 -0.58 2.02 -1.36
C LEU A 170 -0.94 3.40 -0.83
N GLY A 171 -0.45 3.76 0.36
CA GLY A 171 -0.75 5.03 1.00
C GLY A 171 0.50 5.87 1.29
N PHE A 172 0.30 7.19 1.33
CA PHE A 172 1.33 8.17 1.67
C PHE A 172 0.83 9.14 2.76
N SER A 173 1.55 9.30 3.87
CA SER A 173 1.22 10.21 4.98
C SER A 173 -0.24 10.04 5.44
N HIS A 174 -1.07 11.06 5.22
CA HIS A 174 -2.50 11.05 5.47
C HIS A 174 -3.26 9.92 4.75
N GLY A 175 -2.79 9.52 3.56
CA GLY A 175 -3.30 8.36 2.82
C GLY A 175 -2.91 7.03 3.48
N SER A 176 -1.74 6.96 4.12
CA SER A 176 -1.34 5.79 4.92
C SER A 176 -2.21 5.64 6.17
N GLN A 177 -2.47 6.74 6.88
CA GLN A 177 -3.41 6.75 8.00
C GLN A 177 -4.82 6.32 7.55
N THR A 178 -5.26 6.82 6.40
CA THR A 178 -6.55 6.43 5.78
C THR A 178 -6.62 4.92 5.52
N GLY A 179 -5.59 4.38 4.86
CA GLY A 179 -5.55 2.96 4.52
C GLY A 179 -5.53 2.07 5.75
N LEU A 180 -4.67 2.39 6.73
CA LEU A 180 -4.59 1.69 8.03
C LEU A 180 -5.95 1.68 8.75
N ASN A 181 -6.62 2.84 8.83
CA ASN A 181 -7.94 2.92 9.48
C ASN A 181 -9.05 2.20 8.70
N ALA A 182 -8.93 2.08 7.38
CA ALA A 182 -9.90 1.34 6.56
C ALA A 182 -9.82 -0.18 6.75
N VAL A 183 -8.67 -0.69 7.18
CA VAL A 183 -8.42 -2.13 7.35
C VAL A 183 -8.26 -2.52 8.82
N LEU A 184 -8.85 -1.80 9.78
CA LEU A 184 -8.79 -2.21 11.19
C LEU A 184 -9.51 -3.55 11.42
N ASP A 185 -8.85 -4.50 12.11
CA ASP A 185 -9.44 -5.81 12.43
C ASP A 185 -10.67 -5.65 13.33
N PRO A 186 -11.76 -6.39 13.07
CA PRO A 186 -12.99 -6.29 13.86
C PRO A 186 -12.83 -6.73 15.33
N SER A 187 -11.77 -7.46 15.69
CA SER A 187 -11.45 -7.77 17.10
C SER A 187 -11.00 -6.56 17.91
N VAL A 188 -10.56 -5.49 17.25
CA VAL A 188 -10.22 -4.22 17.90
C VAL A 188 -11.47 -3.34 17.93
N ASN A 189 -12.05 -3.19 19.12
CA ASN A 189 -13.16 -2.29 19.36
C ASN A 189 -12.96 -1.56 20.69
N LEU A 190 -12.73 -0.25 20.61
CA LEU A 190 -12.54 0.60 21.79
C LEU A 190 -13.87 0.99 22.48
N GLY A 191 -15.01 0.67 21.87
CA GLY A 191 -16.33 1.13 22.29
C GLY A 191 -16.58 2.59 21.94
N ASN A 192 -15.79 3.50 22.52
CA ASN A 192 -15.87 4.94 22.27
C ASN A 192 -14.57 5.44 21.64
N TYR A 193 -14.66 5.89 20.38
CA TYR A 193 -13.54 6.47 19.65
C TYR A 193 -13.49 7.98 19.87
N THR A 194 -12.28 8.49 20.10
CA THR A 194 -12.06 9.92 20.36
C THR A 194 -10.78 10.39 19.71
N VAL A 195 -10.71 11.66 19.31
CA VAL A 195 -9.45 12.31 18.91
C VAL A 195 -9.05 13.38 19.92
N ASP A 196 -7.74 13.65 20.02
CA ASP A 196 -7.23 14.87 20.65
C ASP A 196 -7.63 16.06 19.78
N TYR A 197 -8.46 16.93 20.34
CA TYR A 197 -9.11 18.03 19.64
C TYR A 197 -8.84 19.35 20.35
N THR A 198 -8.48 20.37 19.59
CA THR A 198 -8.30 21.72 20.14
C THR A 198 -9.63 22.48 20.14
N ASN A 199 -10.16 22.78 21.32
CA ASN A 199 -11.42 23.50 21.48
C ASN A 199 -11.30 25.02 21.28
N ALA A 200 -12.40 25.76 21.43
CA ALA A 200 -12.47 27.21 21.25
C ALA A 200 -11.54 28.01 22.18
N GLU A 201 -11.24 27.45 23.36
CA GLU A 201 -10.35 28.04 24.35
C GLU A 201 -8.86 27.70 24.09
N GLY A 202 -8.55 26.96 23.02
CA GLY A 202 -7.20 26.50 22.70
C GLY A 202 -6.72 25.32 23.56
N ALA A 203 -7.60 24.70 24.34
CA ALA A 203 -7.29 23.54 25.17
C ALA A 203 -7.42 22.23 24.36
N SER A 204 -6.54 21.27 24.65
CA SER A 204 -6.65 19.90 24.13
C SER A 204 -7.67 19.11 24.95
N VAL A 205 -8.74 18.67 24.30
CA VAL A 205 -9.82 17.86 24.87
C VAL A 205 -10.04 16.61 24.02
N LYS A 206 -10.80 15.64 24.55
CA LYS A 206 -11.23 14.47 23.75
C LYS A 206 -12.55 14.77 23.06
N LEU A 207 -12.54 14.78 21.72
CA LEU A 207 -13.76 14.86 20.92
C LEU A 207 -14.20 13.45 20.53
N ALA A 208 -15.46 13.11 20.81
CA ALA A 208 -16.07 11.86 20.32
C ALA A 208 -16.21 11.89 18.81
N VAL A 209 -15.81 10.81 18.15
CA VAL A 209 -15.86 10.65 16.70
C VAL A 209 -16.46 9.30 16.34
N PRO A 210 -16.94 9.09 15.10
CA PRO A 210 -17.48 7.81 14.68
C PRO A 210 -16.49 6.66 14.88
N ALA A 211 -17.02 5.45 15.07
CA ALA A 211 -16.19 4.25 15.03
C ALA A 211 -15.58 4.05 13.62
N PRO A 212 -14.43 3.36 13.50
CA PRO A 212 -13.81 3.15 12.20
C PRO A 212 -14.72 2.30 11.32
N VAL A 213 -14.73 2.62 10.02
CA VAL A 213 -15.45 1.83 9.03
C VAL A 213 -14.95 0.38 9.03
N ARG A 214 -15.80 -0.54 8.59
CA ARG A 214 -15.44 -1.93 8.32
C ARG A 214 -15.74 -2.22 6.87
N ILE A 215 -14.75 -2.76 6.14
CA ILE A 215 -14.95 -3.23 4.78
C ILE A 215 -15.98 -4.39 4.85
N PRO A 216 -17.16 -4.26 4.21
CA PRO A 216 -18.18 -5.31 4.22
C PRO A 216 -17.62 -6.63 3.69
N ALA A 217 -18.06 -7.76 4.28
CA ALA A 217 -17.59 -9.09 3.90
C ALA A 217 -17.91 -9.46 2.43
N ALA A 218 -18.90 -8.80 1.81
CA ALA A 218 -19.26 -8.99 0.42
C ALA A 218 -18.33 -8.27 -0.56
N LEU A 219 -17.52 -7.30 -0.12
CA LEU A 219 -16.55 -6.61 -0.97
C LEU A 219 -15.23 -7.39 -1.03
N PRO A 220 -14.46 -7.26 -2.13
CA PRO A 220 -13.09 -7.75 -2.14
C PRO A 220 -12.27 -7.09 -1.03
N PHE A 221 -11.33 -7.85 -0.46
CA PHE A 221 -10.50 -7.37 0.65
C PHE A 221 -9.05 -7.21 0.21
N PRO A 222 -8.39 -6.07 0.49
CA PRO A 222 -7.00 -5.90 0.11
C PRO A 222 -6.06 -6.86 0.86
N ARG A 223 -5.17 -7.54 0.14
CA ARG A 223 -4.28 -8.59 0.67
C ARG A 223 -2.93 -8.07 1.14
N VAL A 224 -2.56 -6.87 0.69
CA VAL A 224 -1.33 -6.19 1.09
C VAL A 224 -1.60 -4.69 1.25
N GLY A 225 -1.09 -4.12 2.34
CA GLY A 225 -1.07 -2.69 2.58
C GLY A 225 0.36 -2.20 2.65
N ILE A 226 0.68 -1.19 1.87
CA ILE A 226 2.02 -0.60 1.81
C ILE A 226 1.88 0.87 2.18
N PHE A 227 2.44 1.24 3.33
CA PHE A 227 2.15 2.51 3.98
C PHE A 227 3.42 3.31 4.22
N TYR A 228 3.53 4.42 3.53
CA TYR A 228 4.61 5.38 3.66
C TYR A 228 4.26 6.40 4.75
N TYR A 229 5.09 6.43 5.77
CA TYR A 229 5.16 7.41 6.85
C TYR A 229 3.80 7.87 7.44
N PRO A 230 2.89 6.94 7.86
CA PRO A 230 1.68 7.36 8.57
C PRO A 230 2.04 8.15 9.85
N GLY A 231 1.52 9.37 9.98
CA GLY A 231 1.96 10.34 11.00
C GLY A 231 1.00 10.60 12.17
N CYS A 232 1.39 11.54 13.04
CA CYS A 232 0.59 12.20 14.09
C CYS A 232 -0.06 11.31 15.16
N GLY A 233 0.36 10.04 15.29
CA GLY A 233 -0.24 9.10 16.25
C GLY A 233 -1.75 8.92 16.05
N HIS A 234 -2.25 9.19 14.83
CA HIS A 234 -3.67 9.23 14.50
C HIS A 234 -4.51 10.11 15.45
N PHE A 235 -3.91 11.15 16.03
CA PHE A 235 -4.56 12.05 17.00
C PHE A 235 -5.22 11.30 18.17
N SER A 236 -4.59 10.24 18.64
CA SER A 236 -5.11 9.35 19.69
C SER A 236 -6.43 8.65 19.37
N TYR A 237 -6.78 8.51 18.09
CA TYR A 237 -8.00 7.82 17.64
C TYR A 237 -8.09 6.38 18.15
N HIS A 238 -6.95 5.70 18.25
CA HIS A 238 -6.83 4.35 18.80
C HIS A 238 -6.42 4.33 20.29
N GLY A 239 -6.74 5.41 21.01
CA GLY A 239 -6.26 5.65 22.37
C GLY A 239 -4.85 6.24 22.38
N SER A 240 -4.15 6.16 23.52
CA SER A 240 -2.82 6.76 23.64
C SER A 240 -1.88 6.25 22.53
N PRO A 241 -1.29 7.13 21.70
CA PRO A 241 -0.35 6.73 20.66
C PRO A 241 0.96 6.16 21.24
N SER A 242 1.16 6.30 22.56
CA SER A 242 2.26 5.67 23.29
C SER A 242 2.00 4.22 23.68
N SER A 243 0.77 3.73 23.57
CA SER A 243 0.36 2.41 24.04
C SER A 243 0.76 1.31 23.05
N THR A 244 1.43 0.28 23.56
CA THR A 244 1.77 -0.96 22.82
C THR A 244 0.87 -2.15 23.20
N ALA A 245 -0.13 -1.92 24.05
CA ALA A 245 -1.02 -2.97 24.54
C ALA A 245 -1.95 -3.54 23.45
N ALA A 246 -2.37 -4.80 23.64
CA ALA A 246 -3.46 -5.41 22.88
C ALA A 246 -4.76 -4.60 23.02
N GLY A 247 -5.67 -4.77 22.06
CA GLY A 247 -6.94 -4.05 21.98
C GLY A 247 -6.82 -2.62 21.45
N ARG A 248 -5.61 -2.16 21.10
CA ARG A 248 -5.37 -0.80 20.58
C ARG A 248 -5.50 -0.71 19.08
N TYR A 249 -4.76 -1.55 18.35
CA TYR A 249 -4.73 -1.53 16.91
C TYR A 249 -4.23 -2.86 16.38
N MET A 250 -4.80 -3.32 15.27
CA MET A 250 -4.30 -4.43 14.46
C MET A 250 -4.94 -4.29 13.08
N PRO A 251 -4.19 -4.30 11.97
CA PRO A 251 -4.78 -4.47 10.65
C PRO A 251 -5.56 -5.79 10.60
N ASP A 252 -6.55 -5.88 9.72
CA ASP A 252 -7.34 -7.08 9.52
C ASP A 252 -6.42 -8.24 9.14
N ARG A 253 -6.63 -9.38 9.81
CA ARG A 253 -5.84 -10.60 9.63
C ARG A 253 -5.76 -11.15 8.21
N ARG A 254 -6.62 -10.69 7.29
CA ARG A 254 -6.59 -11.06 5.86
C ARG A 254 -5.48 -10.35 5.07
N MET A 255 -4.88 -9.30 5.63
CA MET A 255 -3.85 -8.47 5.01
C MET A 255 -2.47 -8.73 5.61
N GLN A 256 -1.43 -8.52 4.81
CA GLN A 256 -0.07 -8.26 5.30
C GLN A 256 0.31 -6.79 5.09
N VAL A 257 1.00 -6.19 6.05
CA VAL A 257 1.35 -4.77 6.03
C VAL A 257 2.86 -4.57 6.02
N VAL A 258 3.31 -3.74 5.08
CA VAL A 258 4.67 -3.19 5.02
C VAL A 258 4.60 -1.70 5.26
N MET A 259 5.42 -1.20 6.18
CA MET A 259 5.42 0.20 6.58
C MET A 259 6.81 0.79 6.47
N TYR A 260 6.90 2.07 6.07
CA TYR A 260 8.15 2.81 5.94
C TYR A 260 8.09 4.12 6.73
N HIS A 261 9.14 4.49 7.45
CA HIS A 261 9.28 5.84 8.01
C HIS A 261 10.73 6.30 7.91
N GLY A 262 10.94 7.62 7.85
CA GLY A 262 12.25 8.21 8.07
C GLY A 262 12.44 8.61 9.54
N THR A 263 13.65 8.54 10.07
CA THR A 263 13.92 8.90 11.49
C THR A 263 13.86 10.41 11.76
N ASN A 264 14.01 11.25 10.72
CA ASN A 264 13.83 12.70 10.78
C ASN A 264 12.39 13.14 10.44
N ASP A 265 11.45 12.21 10.30
CA ASP A 265 10.05 12.57 10.09
C ASP A 265 9.52 13.33 11.32
N SER A 266 9.26 14.62 11.11
CA SER A 266 8.80 15.55 12.14
C SER A 266 7.44 15.17 12.75
N LEU A 267 6.68 14.31 12.08
CA LEU A 267 5.38 13.83 12.55
C LEU A 267 5.48 12.60 13.47
N LEU A 268 6.69 12.09 13.72
CA LEU A 268 6.95 11.00 14.69
C LEU A 268 7.02 11.48 16.15
N GLY A 269 6.78 12.77 16.42
CA GLY A 269 6.71 13.30 17.79
C GLY A 269 7.96 13.02 18.64
N VAL A 270 9.12 12.93 18.00
CA VAL A 270 10.44 12.97 18.63
C VAL A 270 10.87 14.43 18.69
N SER A 271 10.38 15.16 19.69
CA SER A 271 10.84 16.52 19.98
C SER A 271 12.16 16.55 20.76
N ASP A 272 12.68 15.38 21.15
CA ASP A 272 13.94 15.21 21.85
C ASP A 272 15.05 14.91 20.83
N PRO A 273 16.09 15.76 20.72
CA PRO A 273 17.21 15.56 19.78
C PRO A 273 18.07 14.33 20.11
N ASN A 274 17.92 13.73 21.29
CA ASN A 274 18.58 12.47 21.67
C ASN A 274 17.64 11.25 21.55
N ALA A 275 16.39 11.44 21.17
CA ALA A 275 15.46 10.34 21.02
C ALA A 275 15.77 9.54 19.75
N SER A 276 15.93 8.24 19.92
CA SER A 276 15.90 7.28 18.82
C SER A 276 14.44 6.95 18.48
N PRO A 277 14.19 6.25 17.36
CA PRO A 277 12.88 5.69 17.09
C PRO A 277 12.33 4.78 18.21
N LYS A 278 13.12 4.37 19.22
CA LYS A 278 12.65 3.58 20.37
C LYS A 278 12.28 4.41 21.60
N THR A 279 12.80 5.63 21.74
CA THR A 279 12.77 6.36 23.02
C THR A 279 11.86 7.60 23.02
N GLY A 280 11.22 7.92 21.89
CA GLY A 280 10.29 9.04 21.75
C GLY A 280 8.83 8.79 22.16
N SER A 281 8.12 9.89 22.38
CA SER A 281 6.70 9.94 22.78
C SER A 281 5.78 9.27 21.74
N LEU A 282 5.99 9.52 20.44
CA LEU A 282 5.10 9.04 19.36
C LEU A 282 5.84 8.14 18.35
N SER A 283 6.50 7.08 18.82
CA SER A 283 7.22 6.20 17.90
C SER A 283 6.30 5.44 16.92
N PRO A 284 6.63 5.39 15.62
CA PRO A 284 5.85 4.66 14.61
C PRO A 284 5.83 3.15 14.88
N ILE A 285 6.80 2.63 15.66
CA ILE A 285 6.85 1.20 16.02
C ILE A 285 5.66 0.78 16.89
N LYS A 286 5.00 1.72 17.57
CA LYS A 286 3.98 1.39 18.57
C LYS A 286 2.71 0.84 17.96
N PHE A 287 2.35 1.25 16.74
CA PHE A 287 1.27 0.63 15.97
C PHE A 287 1.59 -0.83 15.64
N THR A 288 2.83 -1.09 15.23
CA THR A 288 3.33 -2.42 14.91
C THR A 288 3.38 -3.33 16.15
N LEU A 289 3.82 -2.79 17.30
CA LEU A 289 3.84 -3.50 18.58
C LEU A 289 2.44 -3.76 19.15
N ALA A 290 1.53 -2.79 19.09
CA ALA A 290 0.13 -2.95 19.49
C ALA A 290 -0.56 -4.04 18.64
N SER A 291 -0.28 -4.07 17.34
CA SER A 291 -0.74 -5.11 16.43
C SER A 291 -0.18 -6.48 16.82
N GLY A 292 1.12 -6.57 17.11
CA GLY A 292 1.74 -7.81 17.60
C GLY A 292 1.11 -8.31 18.90
N ALA A 293 0.89 -7.42 19.86
CA ALA A 293 0.23 -7.75 21.12
C ALA A 293 -1.21 -8.26 20.89
N GLN A 294 -2.00 -7.59 20.03
CA GLN A 294 -3.34 -8.05 19.69
C GLN A 294 -3.32 -9.41 18.98
N ALA A 295 -2.44 -9.60 17.99
CA ALA A 295 -2.31 -10.86 17.26
C ALA A 295 -1.96 -12.02 18.21
N ALA A 296 -1.05 -11.79 19.17
CA ALA A 296 -0.69 -12.76 20.20
C ALA A 296 -1.89 -13.15 21.06
N THR A 297 -2.75 -12.20 21.48
CA THR A 297 -3.98 -12.54 22.25
C THR A 297 -4.97 -13.40 21.48
N LEU A 298 -4.92 -13.36 20.14
CA LEU A 298 -5.80 -14.13 19.25
C LEU A 298 -5.13 -15.40 18.71
N ASN A 299 -3.88 -15.67 19.06
CA ASN A 299 -3.08 -16.76 18.50
C ASN A 299 -3.00 -16.70 16.96
N LEU A 300 -2.76 -15.51 16.42
CA LEU A 300 -2.62 -15.23 14.98
C LEU A 300 -1.22 -14.71 14.65
N PRO A 301 -0.72 -14.91 13.43
CA PRO A 301 0.44 -14.17 12.93
C PRO A 301 0.16 -12.66 12.94
N ASN A 302 1.16 -11.85 13.28
CA ASN A 302 1.03 -10.39 13.20
C ASN A 302 0.84 -9.94 11.74
N PRO A 303 -0.24 -9.19 11.41
CA PRO A 303 -0.45 -8.67 10.07
C PRO A 303 0.65 -7.72 9.60
N PHE A 304 1.30 -6.98 10.51
CA PHE A 304 2.52 -6.25 10.16
C PHE A 304 3.68 -7.22 10.00
N VAL A 305 4.17 -7.34 8.77
CA VAL A 305 5.26 -8.26 8.41
C VAL A 305 6.59 -7.54 8.29
N GLN A 306 6.57 -6.24 7.97
CA GLN A 306 7.78 -5.42 7.90
C GLN A 306 7.49 -3.98 8.32
N HIS A 307 8.44 -3.40 9.07
CA HIS A 307 8.50 -1.98 9.35
C HIS A 307 9.93 -1.49 9.19
N HIS A 308 10.14 -0.71 8.13
CA HIS A 308 11.42 -0.14 7.75
C HIS A 308 11.54 1.27 8.32
N LEU A 309 12.58 1.50 9.12
CA LEU A 309 12.96 2.84 9.56
C LEU A 309 14.26 3.23 8.87
N PHE A 310 14.20 4.31 8.09
CA PHE A 310 15.33 4.85 7.33
C PHE A 310 16.00 5.98 8.09
N ASP A 311 17.31 5.83 8.34
CA ASP A 311 18.03 6.81 9.14
C ASP A 311 18.26 8.14 8.39
N LEU A 312 18.13 9.26 9.11
CA LEU A 312 18.25 10.64 8.62
C LEU A 312 17.24 11.05 7.54
N VAL A 313 16.20 10.24 7.32
CA VAL A 313 15.20 10.46 6.28
C VAL A 313 14.03 11.27 6.81
N ASN A 314 13.58 12.23 6.01
CA ASN A 314 12.50 13.15 6.35
C ASN A 314 11.12 12.57 6.00
N HIS A 315 10.08 13.28 6.41
CA HIS A 315 8.73 13.07 5.87
C HIS A 315 8.72 13.32 4.36
N SER A 316 7.80 12.67 3.62
CA SER A 316 7.65 12.84 2.16
C SER A 316 8.89 12.49 1.33
N PHE A 317 9.74 11.57 1.80
CA PHE A 317 10.96 11.17 1.07
C PHE A 317 10.68 10.56 -0.32
N ASP A 318 9.48 10.03 -0.56
CA ASP A 318 9.06 9.48 -1.86
C ASP A 318 8.84 10.56 -2.94
N GLU A 319 8.73 11.83 -2.55
CA GLU A 319 8.60 12.96 -3.48
C GLU A 319 9.95 13.38 -4.10
N THR A 320 11.06 12.85 -3.58
CA THR A 320 12.39 13.11 -4.14
C THR A 320 12.56 12.54 -5.55
N THR A 321 13.49 13.10 -6.33
CA THR A 321 13.91 12.48 -7.59
C THR A 321 15.02 11.49 -7.29
N ILE A 322 14.77 10.21 -7.55
CA ILE A 322 15.78 9.16 -7.37
C ILE A 322 16.97 9.44 -8.30
N GLU A 323 18.16 9.49 -7.69
CA GLU A 323 19.44 9.69 -8.37
C GLU A 323 19.73 8.63 -9.43
N ALA A 324 20.62 8.97 -10.37
CA ALA A 324 21.07 8.03 -11.38
C ALA A 324 21.84 6.86 -10.74
N GLN A 325 21.76 5.66 -11.34
CA GLN A 325 22.37 4.45 -10.76
C GLN A 325 23.87 4.58 -10.48
N ALA A 326 24.60 5.35 -11.28
CA ALA A 326 26.03 5.62 -11.07
C ALA A 326 26.32 6.40 -9.77
N ASN A 327 25.32 7.11 -9.23
CA ASN A 327 25.43 7.94 -8.03
C ASN A 327 24.94 7.21 -6.77
N TRP A 328 24.33 6.02 -6.89
CA TRP A 328 23.80 5.30 -5.73
C TRP A 328 24.90 4.94 -4.74
N ASN A 329 24.63 5.13 -3.45
CA ASN A 329 25.57 4.92 -2.34
C ASN A 329 26.88 5.73 -2.43
N THR A 330 26.86 6.83 -3.19
CA THR A 330 27.93 7.83 -3.19
C THR A 330 27.51 9.04 -2.34
N GLY A 331 28.40 10.01 -2.12
CA GLY A 331 28.03 11.27 -1.47
C GLY A 331 27.06 12.15 -2.27
N LEU A 332 26.67 11.73 -3.48
CA LEU A 332 25.70 12.44 -4.32
C LEU A 332 24.25 11.99 -4.07
N GLU A 333 24.03 10.77 -3.56
CA GLU A 333 22.68 10.29 -3.21
C GLU A 333 22.37 10.67 -1.76
N SER A 334 21.38 11.54 -1.57
CA SER A 334 20.91 11.91 -0.25
C SER A 334 20.19 10.74 0.45
N ALA A 335 20.00 10.85 1.76
CA ALA A 335 19.25 9.87 2.54
C ALA A 335 17.83 9.68 2.01
N ASP A 336 17.11 10.78 1.71
CA ASP A 336 15.74 10.72 1.20
C ASP A 336 15.65 10.04 -0.17
N GLU A 337 16.60 10.30 -1.08
CA GLU A 337 16.64 9.68 -2.41
C GLU A 337 16.93 8.18 -2.31
N LYS A 338 17.86 7.80 -1.44
CA LYS A 338 18.15 6.40 -1.13
C LYS A 338 16.92 5.69 -0.53
N ALA A 339 16.22 6.30 0.43
CA ALA A 339 14.98 5.75 0.98
C ALA A 339 13.88 5.63 -0.07
N ASN A 340 13.71 6.63 -0.93
CA ASN A 340 12.73 6.58 -2.01
C ASN A 340 12.99 5.38 -2.92
N ARG A 341 14.23 5.21 -3.38
CA ARG A 341 14.64 4.07 -4.21
C ARG A 341 14.35 2.73 -3.52
N LEU A 342 14.80 2.59 -2.29
CA LEU A 342 14.71 1.32 -1.56
C LEU A 342 13.28 0.96 -1.17
N ALA A 343 12.51 1.92 -0.65
CA ALA A 343 11.10 1.72 -0.35
C ALA A 343 10.29 1.42 -1.61
N ARG A 344 10.61 2.08 -2.74
CA ARG A 344 9.98 1.78 -4.04
C ARG A 344 10.24 0.34 -4.46
N ASP A 345 11.48 -0.12 -4.38
CA ASP A 345 11.86 -1.48 -4.80
C ASP A 345 11.21 -2.55 -3.89
N GLU A 346 11.19 -2.30 -2.58
CA GLU A 346 10.49 -3.15 -1.60
C GLU A 346 8.97 -3.15 -1.85
N THR A 347 8.39 -2.00 -2.17
CA THR A 347 6.96 -1.88 -2.50
C THR A 347 6.60 -2.72 -3.72
N LEU A 348 7.37 -2.61 -4.80
CA LEU A 348 7.13 -3.41 -6.01
C LEU A 348 7.27 -4.91 -5.73
N LYS A 349 8.27 -5.31 -4.93
CA LYS A 349 8.47 -6.71 -4.52
C LYS A 349 7.25 -7.26 -3.78
N TRP A 350 6.71 -6.52 -2.81
CA TRP A 350 5.54 -6.97 -2.04
C TRP A 350 4.25 -6.98 -2.85
N LEU A 351 4.05 -6.02 -3.76
CA LEU A 351 2.91 -6.04 -4.68
C LEU A 351 2.98 -7.26 -5.61
N GLU A 352 4.15 -7.56 -6.19
CA GLU A 352 4.33 -8.78 -7.00
C GLU A 352 4.10 -10.03 -6.16
N PHE A 353 4.70 -10.14 -4.96
CA PHE A 353 4.52 -11.30 -4.09
C PHE A 353 3.07 -11.57 -3.69
N ARG A 354 2.32 -10.51 -3.34
CA ARG A 354 0.98 -10.67 -2.74
C ARG A 354 -0.15 -10.68 -3.73
N LEU A 355 0.04 -10.04 -4.88
CA LEU A 355 -1.04 -9.82 -5.85
C LEU A 355 -0.81 -10.57 -7.17
N ARG A 356 0.43 -10.95 -7.51
CA ARG A 356 0.67 -11.67 -8.77
C ARG A 356 0.28 -13.13 -8.66
N ARG A 357 -0.50 -13.60 -9.62
CA ARG A 357 -0.68 -15.04 -9.86
C ARG A 357 0.52 -15.58 -10.65
N HIS A 358 1.17 -16.62 -10.12
CA HIS A 358 2.24 -17.33 -10.81
C HIS A 358 1.71 -18.66 -11.37
N GLY A 359 1.74 -18.80 -12.70
CA GLY A 359 1.40 -20.05 -13.38
C GLY A 359 2.64 -20.91 -13.60
N LEU A 360 2.52 -22.21 -13.32
CA LEU A 360 3.48 -23.23 -13.72
C LEU A 360 3.00 -23.90 -15.01
N THR A 361 3.86 -23.94 -16.02
CA THR A 361 3.57 -24.58 -17.31
C THR A 361 4.55 -25.74 -17.54
N PRO A 362 4.08 -26.99 -17.38
CA PRO A 362 4.86 -28.17 -17.73
C PRO A 362 4.76 -28.47 -19.24
N ALA A 363 5.88 -28.85 -19.86
CA ALA A 363 5.96 -29.33 -21.24
C ALA A 363 7.00 -30.45 -21.36
N PRO A 364 6.90 -31.37 -22.34
CA PRO A 364 7.97 -32.34 -22.59
C PRO A 364 9.31 -31.63 -22.84
N ASP A 365 10.38 -32.10 -22.19
CA ASP A 365 11.73 -31.57 -22.45
C ASP A 365 12.25 -32.14 -23.78
N PRO A 366 12.55 -31.30 -24.79
CA PRO A 366 13.00 -31.79 -26.09
C PRO A 366 14.40 -32.41 -26.05
N ASN A 367 15.19 -32.13 -25.00
CA ASN A 367 16.57 -32.59 -24.88
C ASN A 367 16.72 -33.82 -23.99
N ILE A 368 15.71 -34.14 -23.17
CA ILE A 368 15.75 -35.26 -22.24
C ILE A 368 14.55 -36.20 -22.47
N PRO A 369 14.76 -37.40 -23.04
CA PRO A 369 13.68 -38.38 -23.21
C PRO A 369 13.00 -38.71 -21.87
N GLY A 370 11.68 -38.50 -21.80
CA GLY A 370 10.89 -38.68 -20.57
C GLY A 370 11.05 -37.57 -19.53
N GLY A 371 11.83 -36.52 -19.82
CA GLY A 371 11.95 -35.32 -19.00
C GLY A 371 10.81 -34.34 -19.22
N LEU A 372 10.55 -33.52 -18.20
CA LEU A 372 9.57 -32.45 -18.22
C LEU A 372 10.29 -31.11 -18.02
N LEU A 373 10.09 -30.18 -18.95
CA LEU A 373 10.47 -28.78 -18.80
C LEU A 373 9.33 -28.03 -18.10
N VAL A 374 9.57 -27.60 -16.87
CA VAL A 374 8.61 -26.80 -16.11
C VAL A 374 9.04 -25.34 -16.18
N SER A 375 8.11 -24.46 -16.55
CA SER A 375 8.37 -23.03 -16.74
C SER A 375 7.40 -22.16 -15.97
N TRP A 376 7.86 -20.97 -15.58
CA TRP A 376 7.04 -19.93 -14.94
C TRP A 376 7.66 -18.55 -15.21
N THR A 377 6.89 -17.48 -15.01
CA THR A 377 7.45 -16.12 -15.07
C THR A 377 8.09 -15.77 -13.73
N GLY A 378 9.40 -15.58 -13.72
CA GLY A 378 10.15 -15.08 -12.58
C GLY A 378 10.02 -13.56 -12.49
N ARG A 379 9.77 -13.05 -11.29
CA ARG A 379 9.78 -11.62 -10.98
C ARG A 379 11.01 -11.25 -10.16
N ASP A 380 11.56 -10.08 -10.43
CA ASP A 380 12.71 -9.53 -9.71
C ASP A 380 12.46 -9.57 -8.21
N GLN A 381 13.53 -9.89 -7.46
CA GLN A 381 13.52 -9.90 -5.99
C GLN A 381 12.52 -10.87 -5.35
N LEU A 382 11.94 -11.81 -6.11
CA LEU A 382 11.25 -12.96 -5.56
C LEU A 382 12.12 -14.20 -5.69
N ARG A 383 12.13 -15.01 -4.63
CA ARG A 383 12.80 -16.30 -4.57
C ARG A 383 11.79 -17.40 -4.88
N TYR A 384 12.19 -18.37 -5.69
CA TYR A 384 11.37 -19.47 -6.16
C TYR A 384 11.98 -20.81 -5.77
N ARG A 385 11.13 -21.72 -5.27
CA ARG A 385 11.44 -23.10 -4.94
C ARG A 385 10.41 -24.01 -5.60
N HIS A 386 10.86 -24.74 -6.61
CA HIS A 386 10.03 -25.75 -7.26
C HIS A 386 10.16 -27.07 -6.50
N GLN A 387 9.02 -27.67 -6.18
CA GLN A 387 8.98 -28.96 -5.50
C GLN A 387 8.06 -29.92 -6.24
N THR A 388 8.40 -31.20 -6.20
CA THR A 388 7.59 -32.28 -6.76
C THR A 388 7.16 -33.27 -5.69
N SER A 389 6.04 -33.92 -5.90
CA SER A 389 5.51 -34.97 -5.04
C SER A 389 4.85 -36.05 -5.89
N VAL A 390 4.82 -37.29 -5.39
CA VAL A 390 4.09 -38.41 -6.01
C VAL A 390 2.84 -38.79 -5.22
N ASP A 391 2.68 -38.25 -4.00
CA ASP A 391 1.64 -38.62 -3.04
C ASP A 391 0.91 -37.41 -2.40
N LEU A 392 1.28 -36.18 -2.80
CA LEU A 392 0.83 -34.90 -2.22
C LEU A 392 1.24 -34.66 -0.76
N VAL A 393 1.96 -35.60 -0.14
CA VAL A 393 2.38 -35.55 1.26
C VAL A 393 3.86 -35.21 1.35
N ASN A 394 4.69 -35.95 0.65
CA ASN A 394 6.14 -35.80 0.64
C ASN A 394 6.57 -34.96 -0.55
N TRP A 395 7.19 -33.82 -0.28
CA TRP A 395 7.61 -32.85 -1.29
C TRP A 395 9.13 -32.76 -1.36
N THR A 396 9.68 -32.92 -2.56
CA THR A 396 11.12 -32.87 -2.83
C THR A 396 11.45 -31.63 -3.66
N GLN A 397 12.35 -30.80 -3.16
CA GLN A 397 12.83 -29.64 -3.91
C GLN A 397 13.66 -30.06 -5.13
N GLN A 398 13.36 -29.42 -6.25
CA GLN A 398 14.06 -29.58 -7.51
C GLN A 398 15.06 -28.43 -7.63
N GLY A 399 16.35 -28.75 -7.72
CA GLY A 399 17.43 -27.76 -7.86
C GLY A 399 17.60 -26.82 -6.67
N ALA A 400 18.39 -25.76 -6.89
CA ALA A 400 18.58 -24.69 -5.92
C ALA A 400 17.44 -23.66 -6.00
N ASP A 401 17.36 -22.80 -4.99
CA ASP A 401 16.49 -21.63 -5.01
C ASP A 401 16.86 -20.73 -6.19
N ILE A 402 15.86 -20.22 -6.90
CA ILE A 402 16.05 -19.34 -8.07
C ILE A 402 15.55 -17.94 -7.71
N ILE A 403 16.38 -16.92 -7.92
CA ILE A 403 15.94 -15.52 -7.83
C ILE A 403 15.42 -15.10 -9.21
N GLY A 404 14.21 -14.56 -9.26
CA GLY A 404 13.64 -14.08 -10.51
C GLY A 404 14.37 -12.86 -11.07
N SER A 405 14.29 -12.73 -12.40
CA SER A 405 14.95 -11.67 -13.18
C SER A 405 13.97 -10.93 -14.12
N GLY A 406 12.66 -11.04 -13.84
CA GLY A 406 11.61 -10.46 -14.69
C GLY A 406 11.31 -11.26 -15.97
N ALA A 407 12.02 -12.37 -16.20
CA ALA A 407 11.91 -13.21 -17.40
C ALA A 407 11.28 -14.59 -17.11
N ALA A 408 10.99 -15.33 -18.17
CA ALA A 408 10.61 -16.73 -18.06
C ALA A 408 11.77 -17.56 -17.48
N LEU A 409 11.49 -18.28 -16.40
CA LEU A 409 12.38 -19.25 -15.78
C LEU A 409 11.95 -20.66 -16.22
N GLN A 410 12.93 -21.53 -16.39
CA GLN A 410 12.71 -22.91 -16.83
C GLN A 410 13.57 -23.85 -16.00
N GLN A 411 13.01 -25.00 -15.68
CA GLN A 411 13.71 -26.07 -14.97
C GLN A 411 13.31 -27.43 -15.52
N THR A 412 14.31 -28.20 -15.90
CA THR A 412 14.13 -29.60 -16.28
C THR A 412 13.94 -30.47 -15.05
N VAL A 413 12.95 -31.35 -15.10
CA VAL A 413 12.65 -32.35 -14.08
C VAL A 413 12.59 -33.72 -14.74
N VAL A 414 13.31 -34.69 -14.16
CA VAL A 414 13.26 -36.09 -14.56
C VAL A 414 12.63 -36.90 -13.43
N LEU A 415 11.49 -37.52 -13.72
CA LEU A 415 10.74 -38.34 -12.76
C LEU A 415 10.64 -39.78 -13.28
N PRO A 416 10.48 -40.78 -12.39
CA PRO A 416 10.29 -42.16 -12.81
C PRO A 416 9.09 -42.29 -13.77
N PRO A 417 9.22 -43.01 -14.90
CA PRO A 417 8.23 -43.04 -15.99
C PRO A 417 6.81 -43.44 -15.58
N GLU A 418 6.67 -44.16 -14.46
CA GLU A 418 5.41 -44.79 -14.05
C GLU A 418 4.67 -44.03 -12.94
N LYS A 419 5.21 -42.89 -12.49
CA LYS A 419 4.62 -42.14 -11.38
C LYS A 419 3.98 -40.85 -11.88
N ARG A 420 2.68 -40.71 -11.60
CA ARG A 420 2.05 -39.38 -11.59
C ARG A 420 2.84 -38.48 -10.65
N SER A 421 3.05 -37.24 -11.07
CA SER A 421 3.70 -36.23 -10.26
C SER A 421 2.85 -34.98 -10.13
N PHE A 422 2.97 -34.38 -8.95
CA PHE A 422 2.41 -33.10 -8.61
C PHE A 422 3.56 -32.10 -8.51
N HIS A 423 3.32 -30.89 -9.00
CA HIS A 423 4.30 -29.80 -9.02
C HIS A 423 3.75 -28.64 -8.22
N ARG A 424 4.57 -28.04 -7.36
CA ARG A 424 4.24 -26.77 -6.71
C ARG A 424 5.41 -25.81 -6.80
N LEU A 425 5.08 -24.54 -6.98
CA LEU A 425 6.01 -23.43 -6.89
C LEU A 425 5.75 -22.73 -5.56
N ILE A 426 6.73 -22.74 -4.68
CA ILE A 426 6.75 -21.89 -3.50
C ILE A 426 7.55 -20.66 -3.87
N PHE A 427 7.03 -19.49 -3.54
CA PHE A 427 7.76 -18.25 -3.71
C PHE A 427 7.57 -17.33 -2.53
N ASP A 428 8.59 -16.53 -2.26
CA ASP A 428 8.65 -15.59 -1.15
C ASP A 428 9.50 -14.38 -1.53
N PRO A 429 9.30 -13.22 -0.89
CA PRO A 429 10.16 -12.07 -1.09
C PRO A 429 11.60 -12.44 -0.71
N VAL A 430 12.57 -12.06 -1.55
CA VAL A 430 13.97 -12.05 -1.12
C VAL A 430 14.05 -11.10 0.07
N PRO A 431 14.63 -11.54 1.22
CA PRO A 431 14.78 -10.67 2.37
C PRO A 431 15.42 -9.35 1.97
N ALA A 432 15.01 -8.25 2.62
CA ALA A 432 15.74 -7.01 2.48
C ALA A 432 17.23 -7.31 2.82
N PRO A 433 18.19 -6.81 2.03
CA PRO A 433 19.59 -7.16 2.21
C PRO A 433 20.19 -6.38 3.38
N VAL A 434 19.63 -6.51 4.58
CA VAL A 434 19.97 -5.70 5.77
C VAL A 434 21.43 -5.89 6.20
N ASN A 435 22.03 -7.04 5.87
CA ASN A 435 23.44 -7.34 6.11
C ASN A 435 24.38 -6.95 4.96
N ASP A 436 23.84 -6.47 3.83
CA ASP A 436 24.64 -6.02 2.69
C ASP A 436 25.29 -4.67 3.01
N VAL A 437 26.56 -4.52 2.66
CA VAL A 437 27.35 -3.30 2.89
C VAL A 437 26.68 -2.05 2.31
N LEU A 438 25.88 -2.20 1.26
CA LEU A 438 25.12 -1.10 0.65
C LEU A 438 23.96 -0.61 1.56
N TYR A 439 23.60 -1.37 2.60
CA TYR A 439 22.41 -1.18 3.44
C TYR A 439 22.74 -1.00 4.94
N GLN A 440 23.95 -1.36 5.37
CA GLN A 440 24.40 -1.43 6.78
C GLN A 440 24.27 -0.14 7.61
N SER A 441 24.19 1.04 6.97
CA SER A 441 24.05 2.34 7.65
C SER A 441 22.65 2.95 7.54
N PHE A 442 21.71 2.27 6.89
CA PHE A 442 20.47 2.91 6.44
C PHE A 442 19.18 2.29 6.99
N PHE A 443 19.20 1.00 7.36
CA PHE A 443 18.03 0.29 7.87
C PHE A 443 18.14 0.00 9.36
N LEU A 444 17.13 0.44 10.10
CA LEU A 444 16.74 -0.22 11.34
C LEU A 444 15.55 -1.12 10.99
N GLU A 445 15.82 -2.34 10.54
CA GLU A 445 14.75 -3.31 10.32
C GLU A 445 14.24 -3.80 11.68
N TYR A 446 12.96 -3.57 11.95
CA TYR A 446 12.26 -4.21 13.07
C TYR A 446 11.54 -5.43 12.53
N ALA A 447 12.30 -6.42 12.05
CA ALA A 447 11.77 -7.71 11.64
C ALA A 447 11.80 -8.76 12.75
N ASP A 448 12.37 -8.44 13.92
CA ASP A 448 12.40 -9.36 15.04
C ASP A 448 11.17 -9.16 15.95
N PHE A 449 10.00 -9.56 15.45
CA PHE A 449 8.84 -9.89 16.29
C PHE A 449 8.95 -11.37 16.68
N SER A 450 10.04 -11.75 17.35
CA SER A 450 10.10 -13.00 18.09
C SER A 450 9.06 -12.93 19.20
N TYR A 451 8.00 -13.73 19.06
CA TYR A 451 7.14 -14.15 20.17
C TYR A 451 7.38 -15.63 20.44
#